data_AF-A0A166FSQ5-F1
#
_entry.id   AF-A0A166FSQ5-F1
#
_cell.length_a   1.000
_cell.length_b   1.000
_cell.length_c   1.000
_cell.angle_alpha   90.00
_cell.angle_beta   90.00
_cell.angle_gamma   90.00
#
_symmetry.space_group_name_H-M   'P 1'
#
loop_
_entity.id
_entity.type
_entity.pdbx_description
1 polymer ?
#
loop_
_entity_poly.entity_id
_entity_poly.type
_entity_poly.pdbx_seq_one_letter_code
_entity_poly.pdbx_strand_id
1 'polypeptide(L)'
;MVALASLSNLQSIWLQGSPSLDPPDAAALQDGLPTLLESFVHLTTPAISFVRFTSLSQFAAVVAAFQRLETLSIKNVGLLLDSPAHSFLPRHFSTPALRSLRITQRTVGGCDAVYDWLSSAAKPLQIDSIVIQNYGSEYSVSLLSLLRNAGPSLEHLAINAILNSSWDLGQWCMPTCFVRRGLT
;
A
#
# COMPACT_ATOMS: atom_id res chain seq x y z
N MET A 1 -5.38 27.98 -10.48
CA MET A 1 -5.93 26.61 -10.59
C MET A 1 -5.96 26.23 -12.05
N VAL A 2 -5.03 25.40 -12.51
CA VAL A 2 -5.12 24.77 -13.83
C VAL A 2 -6.08 23.61 -13.65
N ALA A 3 -7.31 23.74 -14.14
CA ALA A 3 -8.22 22.60 -14.22
C ALA A 3 -7.60 21.62 -15.23
N LEU A 4 -7.07 20.50 -14.74
CA LEU A 4 -6.76 19.36 -15.61
C LEU A 4 -8.06 19.04 -16.35
N ALA A 5 -8.07 19.32 -17.65
CA ALA A 5 -9.19 19.01 -18.53
C ALA A 5 -9.67 17.59 -18.21
N SER A 6 -10.95 17.46 -17.85
CA SER A 6 -11.61 16.26 -17.32
C SER A 6 -11.02 14.95 -17.86
N LEU A 7 -10.02 14.40 -17.17
CA LEU A 7 -9.47 13.07 -17.45
C LEU A 7 -10.43 12.00 -16.88
N SER A 8 -11.73 12.15 -17.11
CA SER A 8 -12.81 11.31 -16.56
C SER A 8 -12.76 9.87 -17.07
N ASN A 9 -12.04 9.63 -18.17
CA ASN A 9 -11.82 8.30 -18.73
C ASN A 9 -10.52 7.64 -18.21
N LEU A 10 -9.73 8.33 -17.38
CA LEU A 10 -8.47 7.80 -16.85
C LEU A 10 -8.76 6.66 -15.88
N GLN A 11 -8.51 5.41 -16.26
CA GLN A 11 -8.86 4.25 -15.42
C GLN A 11 -7.78 3.87 -14.40
N SER A 12 -6.53 4.24 -14.67
CA SER A 12 -5.39 3.93 -13.83
C SER A 12 -4.41 5.09 -13.78
N ILE A 13 -3.74 5.22 -12.64
CA ILE A 13 -2.61 6.13 -12.46
C ILE A 13 -1.48 5.34 -11.82
N TRP A 14 -0.27 5.58 -12.34
CA TRP A 14 0.94 4.99 -11.79
C TRP A 14 1.83 6.10 -11.25
N LEU A 15 1.94 6.19 -9.93
CA LEU A 15 2.84 7.13 -9.27
C LEU A 15 4.21 6.48 -9.14
N GLN A 16 5.14 6.87 -10.00
CA GLN A 16 6.52 6.38 -9.97
C GLN A 16 7.45 7.44 -9.38
N GLY A 17 8.09 7.12 -8.24
CA GLY A 17 9.14 7.96 -7.66
C GLY A 17 10.52 7.66 -8.23
N SER A 18 11.48 8.55 -7.97
CA SER A 18 12.91 8.26 -8.18
C SER A 18 13.55 7.77 -6.88
N PRO A 19 14.29 6.65 -6.89
CA PRO A 19 15.04 6.19 -5.73
C PRO A 19 16.19 7.15 -5.34
N SER A 20 16.55 8.09 -6.22
CA SER A 20 17.69 9.01 -6.08
C SER A 20 17.31 10.46 -5.80
N LEU A 21 16.01 10.77 -5.62
CA LEU A 21 15.57 12.14 -5.34
C LEU A 21 15.97 12.54 -3.93
N ASP A 22 16.57 13.74 -3.79
CA ASP A 22 16.90 14.30 -2.50
C ASP A 22 15.62 14.54 -1.68
N PRO A 23 15.65 14.34 -0.33
CA PRO A 23 14.47 14.43 0.52
C PRO A 23 13.61 15.71 0.40
N PRO A 24 14.17 16.94 0.28
CA PRO A 24 13.36 18.16 0.21
C PRO A 24 12.57 18.27 -1.10
N ASP A 25 13.16 17.87 -2.23
CA ASP A 25 12.49 17.90 -3.53
C ASP A 25 11.40 16.81 -3.63
N ALA A 26 11.66 15.65 -3.02
CA ALA A 26 10.67 14.59 -2.88
C ALA A 26 9.46 15.04 -2.03
N ALA A 27 9.70 15.76 -0.92
CA ALA A 27 8.64 16.25 -0.04
C ALA A 27 7.75 17.29 -0.74
N ALA A 28 8.34 18.28 -1.42
CA ALA A 28 7.58 19.32 -2.12
C ALA A 28 6.69 18.76 -3.24
N LEU A 29 7.17 17.76 -3.99
CA LEU A 29 6.36 17.05 -4.98
C LEU A 29 5.21 16.27 -4.32
N GLN A 30 5.48 15.62 -3.20
CA GLN A 30 4.51 14.79 -2.50
C GLN A 30 3.41 15.58 -1.80
N ASP A 31 3.67 16.82 -1.37
CA ASP A 31 2.65 17.67 -0.73
C ASP A 31 1.58 18.16 -1.72
N GLY A 32 1.92 18.29 -3.01
CA GLY A 32 0.96 18.65 -4.06
C GLY A 32 0.19 17.45 -4.65
N LEU A 33 0.64 16.21 -4.39
CA LEU A 33 0.02 15.00 -4.95
C LEU A 33 -1.43 14.80 -4.48
N PRO A 34 -1.80 14.94 -3.21
CA PRO A 34 -3.18 14.74 -2.78
C PRO A 34 -4.18 15.62 -3.54
N THR A 35 -3.89 16.93 -3.68
CA THR A 35 -4.75 17.88 -4.41
C THR A 35 -4.88 17.52 -5.89
N LEU A 36 -3.81 17.01 -6.50
CA LEU A 36 -3.86 16.50 -7.87
C LEU A 36 -4.76 15.27 -7.97
N LEU A 37 -4.63 14.33 -7.04
CA LEU A 37 -5.34 13.06 -7.03
C LEU A 37 -6.82 13.19 -6.70
N GLU A 38 -7.21 14.19 -5.91
CA GLU A 38 -8.61 14.55 -5.65
C GLU A 38 -9.39 14.87 -6.93
N SER A 39 -8.70 15.29 -8.00
CA SER A 39 -9.34 15.53 -9.31
C SER A 39 -9.77 14.24 -10.02
N PHE A 40 -9.31 13.06 -9.57
CA PHE A 40 -9.58 11.76 -10.18
C PHE A 40 -10.51 10.89 -9.32
N VAL A 41 -11.69 11.42 -9.00
CA VAL A 41 -12.69 10.79 -8.12
C VAL A 41 -13.18 9.41 -8.59
N HIS A 42 -13.00 9.08 -9.87
CA HIS A 42 -13.42 7.82 -10.47
C HIS A 42 -12.38 6.71 -10.39
N LEU A 43 -11.15 7.00 -9.96
CA LEU A 43 -10.10 6.00 -9.86
C LEU A 43 -10.34 5.03 -8.70
N THR A 44 -10.28 3.73 -9.01
CA THR A 44 -10.48 2.64 -8.04
C THR A 44 -9.22 1.81 -7.79
N THR A 45 -8.25 1.82 -8.71
CA THR A 45 -7.10 0.89 -8.73
C THR A 45 -5.73 1.59 -8.91
N PRO A 46 -5.37 2.60 -8.10
CA PRO A 46 -4.07 3.25 -8.19
C PRO A 46 -2.91 2.31 -7.83
N ALA A 47 -1.81 2.50 -8.57
CA ALA A 47 -0.53 1.87 -8.28
C ALA A 47 0.48 2.95 -7.83
N ILE A 48 1.09 2.73 -6.68
CA ILE A 48 2.18 3.56 -6.17
C ILE A 48 3.45 2.72 -6.21
N SER A 49 4.50 3.22 -6.86
CA SER A 49 5.74 2.47 -7.00
C SER A 49 7.00 3.32 -6.88
N PHE A 50 8.02 2.78 -6.22
CA PHE A 50 9.34 3.44 -6.08
C PHE A 50 9.27 4.85 -5.47
N VAL A 51 8.23 5.15 -4.70
CA VAL A 51 8.09 6.41 -3.96
C VAL A 51 8.65 6.21 -2.55
N ARG A 52 9.49 7.13 -2.09
CA ARG A 52 9.91 7.20 -0.70
C ARG A 52 9.13 8.30 -0.01
N PHE A 53 8.23 7.94 0.90
CA PHE A 53 7.52 8.92 1.71
C PHE A 53 8.35 9.25 2.94
N THR A 54 8.32 10.52 3.35
CA THR A 54 9.02 10.98 4.55
C THR A 54 8.22 10.68 5.81
N SER A 55 6.91 10.41 5.70
CA SER A 55 6.06 10.05 6.83
C SER A 55 4.86 9.20 6.43
N LEU A 56 4.34 8.43 7.38
CA LEU A 56 3.07 7.69 7.21
C LEU A 56 1.88 8.64 6.95
N SER A 57 1.86 9.83 7.56
CA SER A 57 0.80 10.83 7.33
C SER A 57 0.75 11.28 5.87
N GLN A 58 1.90 11.48 5.23
CA GLN A 58 1.97 11.90 3.85
C GLN A 58 1.48 10.79 2.91
N PHE A 59 1.89 9.55 3.19
CA PHE A 59 1.36 8.38 2.49
C PHE A 59 -0.15 8.24 2.65
N ALA A 60 -0.66 8.35 3.88
CA ALA A 60 -2.09 8.26 4.17
C ALA A 60 -2.89 9.38 3.47
N ALA A 61 -2.35 10.59 3.38
CA ALA A 61 -2.99 11.70 2.64
C ALA A 61 -3.10 11.40 1.13
N VAL A 62 -2.04 10.84 0.52
CA VAL A 62 -2.06 10.41 -0.89
C VAL A 62 -3.08 9.30 -1.12
N VAL A 63 -3.16 8.32 -0.22
CA VAL A 63 -4.13 7.23 -0.33
C VAL A 63 -5.56 7.73 -0.11
N ALA A 64 -5.77 8.67 0.82
CA ALA A 64 -7.09 9.25 1.14
C ALA A 64 -7.64 10.14 0.03
N ALA A 65 -6.78 10.69 -0.84
CA ALA A 65 -7.22 11.48 -1.99
C ALA A 65 -8.03 10.64 -3.01
N PHE A 66 -7.87 9.32 -3.01
CA PHE A 66 -8.67 8.41 -3.84
C PHE A 66 -10.02 8.10 -3.19
N GLN A 67 -11.03 8.90 -3.51
CA GLN A 67 -12.38 8.80 -2.90
C GLN A 67 -13.08 7.45 -3.11
N ARG A 68 -12.77 6.75 -4.21
CA ARG A 68 -13.36 5.45 -4.57
C ARG A 68 -12.33 4.32 -4.58
N LEU A 69 -11.29 4.43 -3.75
CA LEU A 69 -10.23 3.42 -3.71
C LEU A 69 -10.78 2.04 -3.33
N GLU A 70 -10.66 1.09 -4.25
CA GLU A 70 -11.01 -0.31 -4.02
C GLU A 70 -9.76 -1.19 -3.94
N THR A 71 -8.76 -0.91 -4.79
CA THR A 71 -7.51 -1.67 -4.84
C THR A 71 -6.31 -0.75 -4.68
N LEU A 72 -5.49 -1.01 -3.66
CA LEU A 72 -4.24 -0.30 -3.42
C LEU A 72 -3.07 -1.21 -3.77
N SER A 73 -2.34 -0.85 -4.82
CA SER A 73 -1.11 -1.56 -5.22
C SER A 73 0.13 -0.74 -4.86
N ILE A 74 0.94 -1.27 -3.95
CA ILE A 74 2.15 -0.66 -3.42
C ILE A 74 3.35 -1.50 -3.88
N LYS A 75 4.29 -0.90 -4.62
CA LYS A 75 5.47 -1.61 -5.11
C LYS A 75 6.77 -0.86 -4.81
N ASN A 76 7.64 -1.42 -3.99
CA ASN A 76 8.92 -0.82 -3.60
C ASN A 76 8.76 0.60 -3.05
N VAL A 77 7.67 0.83 -2.32
CA VAL A 77 7.50 2.09 -1.59
C VAL A 77 8.35 1.99 -0.33
N GLY A 78 9.12 3.04 -0.08
CA GLY A 78 9.86 3.21 1.16
C GLY A 78 9.07 4.12 2.09
N LEU A 79 8.43 3.56 3.10
CA LEU A 79 7.93 4.30 4.25
C LEU A 79 9.01 4.21 5.30
N LEU A 80 9.91 5.20 5.30
CA LEU A 80 10.89 5.32 6.37
C LEU A 80 10.12 5.76 7.61
N LEU A 81 9.78 4.80 8.47
CA LEU A 81 9.34 5.12 9.81
C LEU A 81 10.55 5.71 10.54
N ASP A 82 10.43 6.95 10.96
CA ASP A 82 11.45 7.64 11.75
C ASP A 82 11.82 6.77 12.96
N SER A 83 13.01 6.15 12.87
CA SER A 83 13.82 5.62 13.96
C SER A 83 13.25 4.44 14.78
N PRO A 84 14.08 3.43 15.12
CA PRO A 84 13.72 2.38 16.09
C PRO A 84 13.47 2.88 17.52
N ALA A 85 13.56 4.19 17.77
CA ALA A 85 13.35 4.83 19.07
C ALA A 85 11.90 5.30 19.33
N HIS A 86 10.99 5.17 18.36
CA HIS A 86 9.63 5.67 18.51
C HIS A 86 8.63 4.52 18.62
N SER A 87 8.16 4.32 19.86
CA SER A 87 6.97 3.54 20.17
C SER A 87 5.86 3.92 19.20
N PHE A 88 5.42 2.98 18.38
CA PHE A 88 4.33 3.15 17.42
C PHE A 88 3.04 3.47 18.19
N LEU A 89 2.77 4.77 18.38
CA LEU A 89 1.44 5.21 18.75
C LEU A 89 0.54 4.94 17.53
N PRO A 90 -0.56 4.18 17.69
CA PRO A 90 -1.52 3.98 16.63
C PRO A 90 -1.99 5.34 16.12
N ARG A 91 -1.58 5.72 14.90
CA ARG A 91 -2.10 6.93 14.27
C ARG A 91 -3.32 6.54 13.46
N HIS A 92 -4.48 6.94 13.97
CA HIS A 92 -5.77 6.68 13.32
C HIS A 92 -5.95 7.60 12.11
N PHE A 93 -5.39 7.21 10.96
CA PHE A 93 -5.77 7.81 9.69
C PHE A 93 -6.95 7.05 9.10
N SER A 94 -7.94 7.78 8.58
CA SER A 94 -9.09 7.18 7.90
C SER A 94 -8.63 6.28 6.76
N THR A 95 -9.03 5.01 6.80
CA THR A 95 -8.83 4.09 5.70
C THR A 95 -9.97 4.25 4.71
N PRO A 96 -9.71 4.43 3.40
CA PRO A 96 -10.76 4.34 2.39
C PRO A 96 -11.38 2.93 2.37
N ALA A 97 -12.48 2.77 1.64
CA ALA A 97 -13.22 1.50 1.51
C ALA A 97 -12.46 0.44 0.68
N LEU A 98 -11.25 0.10 1.14
CA LEU A 98 -10.31 -0.77 0.47
C LEU A 98 -10.79 -2.22 0.51
N ARG A 99 -10.86 -2.85 -0.67
CA ARG A 99 -11.23 -4.27 -0.85
C ARG A 99 -10.04 -5.15 -1.18
N SER A 100 -9.02 -4.60 -1.84
CA SER A 100 -7.82 -5.34 -2.23
C SER A 100 -6.55 -4.58 -1.90
N LEU A 101 -5.63 -5.24 -1.20
CA LEU A 101 -4.30 -4.73 -0.89
C LEU A 101 -3.24 -5.59 -1.58
N ARG A 102 -2.38 -4.95 -2.37
CA ARG A 102 -1.20 -5.59 -2.96
C ARG A 102 0.06 -4.86 -2.54
N ILE A 103 0.99 -5.58 -1.90
CA ILE A 103 2.29 -5.05 -1.50
C ILE A 103 3.39 -5.93 -2.12
N THR A 104 4.34 -5.29 -2.80
CA THR A 104 5.49 -5.96 -3.40
C THR A 104 6.74 -5.16 -3.08
N GLN A 105 7.72 -5.75 -2.40
CA GLN A 105 8.92 -5.01 -2.00
C GLN A 105 10.18 -5.54 -2.67
N ARG A 106 11.22 -4.71 -2.77
CA ARG A 106 12.56 -5.09 -3.26
C ARG A 106 13.50 -5.26 -2.10
N THR A 107 13.43 -4.31 -1.18
CA THR A 107 14.09 -4.34 0.12
C THR A 107 13.06 -4.77 1.14
N VAL A 108 13.42 -5.76 1.94
CA VAL A 108 12.59 -6.26 3.04
C VAL A 108 12.21 -5.08 3.95
N GLY A 109 10.92 -4.94 4.26
CA GLY A 109 10.47 -4.11 5.38
C GLY A 109 10.05 -2.67 5.12
N GLY A 110 10.18 -2.16 3.90
CA GLY A 110 9.87 -0.74 3.62
C GLY A 110 8.39 -0.32 3.72
N CYS A 111 7.48 -1.17 4.20
CA CYS A 111 6.02 -0.95 4.22
C CYS A 111 5.37 -1.46 5.52
N ASP A 112 6.16 -1.70 6.56
CA ASP A 112 5.69 -2.06 7.90
C ASP A 112 4.64 -1.08 8.43
N ALA A 113 4.85 0.21 8.20
CA ALA A 113 3.95 1.29 8.53
C ALA A 113 2.53 1.08 7.96
N VAL A 114 2.42 0.46 6.78
CA VAL A 114 1.13 0.16 6.15
C VAL A 114 0.39 -0.91 6.93
N TYR A 115 1.10 -1.95 7.37
CA TYR A 115 0.50 -3.03 8.16
C TYR A 115 -0.02 -2.49 9.50
N ASP A 116 0.78 -1.65 10.17
CA ASP A 116 0.41 -1.05 11.45
C ASP A 116 -0.75 -0.06 11.28
N TRP A 117 -0.70 0.78 10.25
CA TRP A 117 -1.78 1.70 9.91
C TRP A 117 -3.10 0.95 9.71
N LEU A 118 -3.12 -0.04 8.80
CA LEU A 118 -4.32 -0.82 8.53
C LEU A 118 -4.78 -1.61 9.76
N SER A 119 -3.85 -2.12 10.57
CA SER A 119 -4.19 -2.79 11.83
C SER A 119 -4.85 -1.88 12.87
N SER A 120 -4.58 -0.57 12.80
CA SER A 120 -5.16 0.45 13.69
C SER A 120 -6.48 1.04 13.20
N ALA A 121 -6.92 0.68 11.98
CA ALA A 121 -8.14 1.18 11.38
C ALA A 121 -9.40 0.70 12.12
N ALA A 122 -10.53 1.36 11.84
CA ALA A 122 -11.83 0.92 12.34
C ALA A 122 -12.14 -0.50 11.83
N LYS A 123 -12.68 -1.34 12.73
CA LYS A 123 -12.85 -2.78 12.50
C LYS A 123 -14.32 -3.13 12.30
N PRO A 124 -14.64 -4.18 11.51
CA PRO A 124 -13.72 -4.98 10.69
C PRO A 124 -13.29 -4.26 9.41
N LEU A 125 -12.07 -4.52 8.94
CA LEU A 125 -11.65 -4.09 7.61
C LEU A 125 -12.45 -4.90 6.57
N GLN A 126 -13.06 -4.25 5.59
CA GLN A 126 -13.80 -4.91 4.51
C GLN A 126 -12.87 -5.30 3.35
N ILE A 127 -11.75 -5.94 3.66
CA ILE A 127 -10.74 -6.36 2.69
C ILE A 127 -10.98 -7.82 2.32
N ASP A 128 -11.16 -8.08 1.03
CA ASP A 128 -11.43 -9.41 0.47
C ASP A 128 -10.16 -10.07 -0.07
N SER A 129 -9.14 -9.27 -0.40
CA SER A 129 -7.89 -9.76 -0.99
C SER A 129 -6.66 -9.07 -0.43
N ILE A 130 -5.70 -9.87 0.06
CA ILE A 130 -4.37 -9.42 0.50
C ILE A 130 -3.30 -10.22 -0.24
N VAL A 131 -2.42 -9.53 -0.94
CA VAL A 131 -1.26 -10.10 -1.63
C VAL A 131 0.01 -9.40 -1.17
N ILE A 132 0.93 -10.13 -0.55
CA ILE A 132 2.20 -9.60 -0.04
C ILE A 132 3.35 -10.41 -0.65
N GLN A 133 4.30 -9.72 -1.25
CA GLN A 133 5.47 -10.32 -1.89
C GLN A 133 6.78 -9.71 -1.37
N ASN A 134 7.80 -10.57 -1.25
CA ASN A 134 9.11 -10.27 -0.67
C ASN A 134 8.96 -9.79 0.79
N TYR A 135 8.16 -10.52 1.56
CA TYR A 135 7.89 -10.28 2.97
C TYR A 135 9.10 -10.64 3.85
N GLY A 136 9.39 -9.79 4.85
CA GLY A 136 10.42 -10.01 5.87
C GLY A 136 9.91 -10.63 7.14
N SER A 137 10.57 -11.67 7.63
CA SER A 137 10.21 -12.37 8.87
C SER A 137 10.08 -11.47 10.10
N GLU A 138 10.83 -10.38 10.14
CA GLU A 138 10.85 -9.40 11.22
C GLU A 138 9.53 -8.61 11.36
N TYR A 139 8.63 -8.69 10.37
CA TYR A 139 7.34 -7.99 10.37
C TYR A 139 6.13 -8.90 10.66
N SER A 140 6.39 -10.07 11.25
CA SER A 140 5.35 -11.10 11.46
C SER A 140 4.24 -10.63 12.36
N VAL A 141 4.57 -9.82 13.37
CA VAL A 141 3.61 -9.31 14.34
C VAL A 141 2.63 -8.34 13.69
N SER A 142 3.11 -7.39 12.89
CA SER A 142 2.27 -6.40 12.20
C SER A 142 1.40 -7.07 11.12
N LEU A 143 1.95 -8.04 10.38
CA LEU A 143 1.18 -8.80 9.41
C LEU A 143 0.08 -9.64 10.08
N LEU A 144 0.39 -10.36 11.16
CA LEU A 144 -0.61 -11.12 11.91
C LEU A 144 -1.71 -10.20 12.46
N SER A 145 -1.34 -8.99 12.90
CA SER A 145 -2.29 -7.98 13.35
C SER A 145 -3.22 -7.55 12.21
N LEU A 146 -2.68 -7.33 11.02
CA LEU A 146 -3.48 -6.99 9.83
C LEU A 146 -4.46 -8.12 9.50
N LEU A 147 -3.99 -9.37 9.43
CA LEU A 147 -4.82 -10.53 9.10
C LEU A 147 -5.92 -10.76 10.15
N ARG A 148 -5.64 -10.51 11.43
CA ARG A 148 -6.64 -10.57 12.50
C ARG A 148 -7.75 -9.53 12.32
N ASN A 149 -7.41 -8.35 11.77
CA ASN A 149 -8.34 -7.23 11.59
C ASN A 149 -9.05 -7.22 10.23
N ALA A 150 -8.53 -7.94 9.22
CA ALA A 150 -9.17 -8.18 7.92
C ALA A 150 -10.55 -8.85 8.05
N GLY A 151 -10.83 -9.47 9.20
CA GLY A 151 -12.15 -10.00 9.50
C GLY A 151 -12.54 -11.20 8.62
N PRO A 152 -13.83 -11.59 8.61
CA PRO A 152 -14.31 -12.76 7.89
C PRO A 152 -14.43 -12.55 6.37
N SER A 153 -14.34 -11.31 5.88
CA SER A 153 -14.49 -10.97 4.46
C SER A 153 -13.28 -11.38 3.61
N LEU A 154 -12.13 -11.69 4.22
CA LEU A 154 -10.92 -12.06 3.50
C LEU A 154 -11.07 -13.42 2.79
N GLU A 155 -11.20 -13.39 1.47
CA GLU A 155 -11.35 -14.58 0.61
C GLU A 155 -10.02 -15.00 -0.03
N HIS A 156 -9.14 -14.04 -0.30
CA HIS A 156 -7.90 -14.27 -1.03
C HIS A 156 -6.69 -13.79 -0.22
N LEU A 157 -5.82 -14.73 0.19
CA LEU A 157 -4.57 -14.42 0.87
C LEU A 157 -3.39 -15.07 0.13
N ALA A 158 -2.40 -14.26 -0.25
CA ALA A 158 -1.13 -14.74 -0.78
C ALA A 158 0.04 -14.01 -0.09
N ILE A 159 0.90 -14.74 0.61
CA ILE A 159 2.10 -14.21 1.26
C ILE A 159 3.31 -14.96 0.72
N ASN A 160 4.23 -14.23 0.11
CA ASN A 160 5.49 -14.76 -0.41
C ASN A 160 6.68 -14.08 0.28
N ALA A 161 7.47 -14.87 1.00
CA ALA A 161 8.67 -14.43 1.71
C ALA A 161 9.96 -14.57 0.89
N ILE A 162 9.90 -15.14 -0.32
CA ILE A 162 11.07 -15.37 -1.15
C ILE A 162 11.52 -14.02 -1.72
N LEU A 163 12.77 -13.64 -1.42
CA LEU A 163 13.52 -12.62 -2.15
C LEU A 163 13.65 -13.08 -3.61
N ASN A 164 12.72 -12.70 -4.49
CA ASN A 164 12.90 -12.98 -5.91
C ASN A 164 14.09 -12.14 -6.41
N SER A 165 15.25 -12.78 -6.51
CA SER A 165 16.46 -12.23 -7.10
C SER A 165 16.36 -12.09 -8.63
N SER A 166 15.34 -12.67 -9.27
CA SER A 166 15.14 -12.62 -10.71
C SER A 166 14.10 -11.58 -11.12
N TRP A 167 14.59 -10.41 -11.51
CA TRP A 167 13.81 -9.35 -12.15
C TRP A 167 13.66 -9.64 -13.64
N ASP A 168 12.84 -10.63 -14.00
CA ASP A 168 12.35 -10.72 -15.38
C ASP A 168 11.01 -10.01 -15.49
N LEU A 169 11.07 -8.87 -16.19
CA LEU A 169 9.94 -8.21 -16.83
C LEU A 169 9.21 -9.24 -17.72
N GLY A 170 8.20 -9.94 -17.18
CA GLY A 170 7.21 -10.60 -18.03
C GLY A 170 6.71 -11.99 -17.65
N GLN A 171 7.23 -12.67 -16.61
CA GLN A 171 6.71 -14.02 -16.29
C GLN A 171 6.17 -14.13 -14.87
N TRP A 172 4.85 -14.17 -14.82
CA TRP A 172 4.03 -14.53 -13.67
C TRP A 172 4.26 -16.01 -13.33
N CYS A 173 5.19 -16.29 -12.42
CA CYS A 173 5.20 -17.56 -11.70
C CYS A 173 4.66 -17.30 -10.29
N MET A 174 3.42 -17.71 -10.06
CA MET A 174 2.82 -17.78 -8.72
C MET A 174 3.46 -18.95 -7.96
N PRO A 175 4.13 -18.76 -6.82
CA PRO A 175 4.24 -19.81 -5.84
C PRO A 175 2.89 -19.86 -5.10
N THR A 176 2.06 -20.82 -5.49
CA THR A 176 0.73 -21.04 -4.94
C THR A 176 0.80 -21.76 -3.59
N CYS A 177 0.76 -21.01 -2.50
CA CYS A 177 0.24 -21.53 -1.23
C CYS A 177 -1.22 -21.08 -1.10
N PHE A 178 -2.15 -21.89 -1.61
CA PHE A 178 -3.58 -21.69 -1.37
C PHE A 178 -3.93 -22.26 0.01
N VAL A 179 -4.25 -21.39 0.98
CA VAL A 179 -4.99 -21.82 2.17
C VAL A 179 -6.47 -21.72 1.82
N ARG A 180 -7.04 -22.81 1.30
CA ARG A 180 -8.49 -22.93 1.11
C ARG A 180 -9.08 -23.32 2.45
N ARG A 181 -9.88 -22.44 3.06
CA ARG A 181 -10.67 -22.80 4.25
C ARG A 181 -11.70 -23.84 3.82
N GLY A 182 -11.46 -25.10 4.18
CA GLY A 182 -12.45 -26.16 4.01
C GLY A 182 -13.64 -25.87 4.90
N LEU A 183 -14.82 -25.78 4.30
CA LEU A 183 -16.09 -25.89 5.02
C LEU A 183 -16.22 -27.36 5.44
N THR A 184 -16.11 -27.63 6.74
CA THR A 184 -16.72 -28.80 7.39
C THR A 184 -17.57 -28.31 8.55
#